data_AF-A0A7C6SIG3-F1
#
_entry.id   AF-A0A7C6SIG3-F1
#
_cell.length_a   1.000
_cell.length_b   1.000
_cell.length_c   1.000
_cell.angle_alpha   90.00
_cell.angle_beta   90.00
_cell.angle_gamma   90.00
#
_symmetry.space_group_name_H-M   'P 1'
#
loop_
_entity.id
_entity.type
_entity.pdbx_description
1 polymer ?
#
loop_
_entity_poly.entity_id
_entity_poly.type
_entity_poly.pdbx_seq_one_letter_code
_entity_poly.pdbx_strand_id
1 'polypeptide(L)' 'MGIFLGGLGIHNFYLGYQKKAIIQILVSVIGGVITCGIATVAVQIWGLIEGIMILSGSISVDGKGIPLKD' A
#
# COMPACT_ATOMS: atom_id res chain seq x y z
N MET A 1 -0.63 -12.18 7.19
CA MET A 1 -0.37 -11.12 8.18
C MET A 1 -0.02 -9.74 7.60
N GLY A 2 0.05 -9.58 6.26
CA GLY A 2 0.48 -8.31 5.63
C GLY A 2 -0.59 -7.21 5.53
N ILE A 3 -1.89 -7.54 5.61
CA ILE A 3 -2.98 -6.57 5.43
C ILE A 3 -3.23 -5.69 6.68
N PHE A 4 -2.96 -6.21 7.88
CA PHE A 4 -3.08 -5.42 9.12
C PHE A 4 -1.93 -4.42 9.32
N LEU A 5 -0.75 -4.65 8.73
CA LEU A 5 0.32 -3.64 8.60
C LEU A 5 0.26 -2.90 7.24
N GLY A 6 -0.60 -3.35 6.33
CA GLY A 6 -0.69 -2.88 4.94
C GLY A 6 -1.37 -1.53 4.78
N GLY A 7 -2.11 -1.07 5.79
CA GLY A 7 -2.72 0.26 5.82
C GLY A 7 -1.73 1.43 5.66
N LEU A 8 -0.45 1.17 5.90
CA LEU A 8 0.64 2.14 5.72
C LEU A 8 1.33 2.06 4.34
N GLY A 9 0.90 1.18 3.42
CA GLY A 9 1.54 0.97 2.11
C GLY A 9 2.76 0.03 2.13
N ILE A 10 3.00 -0.68 3.24
CA ILE A 10 4.16 -1.57 3.41
C ILE A 10 4.11 -2.77 2.44
N HIS A 11 2.92 -3.22 2.04
CA HIS A 11 2.76 -4.29 1.06
C HIS A 11 3.38 -3.92 -0.30
N ASN A 12 3.40 -2.64 -0.68
CA ASN A 12 4.04 -2.19 -1.91
C ASN A 12 5.57 -2.32 -1.87
N PHE A 13 6.21 -2.34 -0.69
CA PHE A 13 7.64 -2.69 -0.58
C PHE A 13 7.88 -4.17 -0.86
N TYR A 14 7.00 -5.05 -0.35
CA TYR A 14 7.08 -6.49 -0.60
C TYR A 14 6.85 -6.84 -2.07
N LEU A 15 5.92 -6.13 -2.72
CA LEU A 15 5.69 -6.23 -4.15
C LEU A 15 6.79 -5.57 -4.99
N GLY A 16 7.88 -5.04 -4.42
CA GLY A 16 8.94 -4.37 -5.20
C GLY A 16 8.54 -3.01 -5.80
N TYR A 17 7.33 -2.50 -5.52
CA TYR A 17 6.88 -1.16 -5.87
C TYR A 17 7.42 -0.10 -4.89
N GLN A 18 8.74 -0.03 -4.74
CA GLN A 18 9.41 0.87 -3.80
C GLN A 18 8.98 2.33 -3.97
N LYS A 19 8.86 2.80 -5.22
CA LYS A 19 8.42 4.19 -5.49
C LYS A 19 7.01 4.46 -4.96
N LYS A 20 6.06 3.55 -5.20
CA LYS A 20 4.68 3.70 -4.71
C LYS A 20 4.61 3.63 -3.19
N ALA A 21 5.36 2.69 -2.60
CA ALA A 21 5.40 2.50 -1.16
C ALA A 21 5.98 3.72 -0.43
N ILE A 22 7.06 4.31 -0.95
CA ILE A 22 7.64 5.55 -0.41
C ILE A 22 6.64 6.71 -0.51
N ILE A 23 5.94 6.86 -1.63
CA ILE A 23 4.95 7.92 -1.82
C ILE A 23 3.78 7.76 -0.83
N GLN A 24 3.26 6.55 -0.63
CA GLN A 24 2.17 6.31 0.34
C GLN A 24 2.58 6.63 1.78
N ILE A 25 3.79 6.26 2.19
CA ILE A 25 4.30 6.61 3.52
C ILE A 25 4.51 8.13 3.63
N LEU A 26 5.06 8.76 2.60
CA LEU A 26 5.30 10.21 2.61
C LEU A 26 3.98 10.98 2.69
N VAL A 27 2.95 10.57 1.94
CA VAL A 27 1.62 11.17 1.97
C VAL A 27 0.91 10.88 3.30
N SER A 28 1.05 9.68 3.87
CA SER A 28 0.44 9.39 5.17
C SER A 28 1.11 10.20 6.29
N VAL A 29 2.44 10.28 6.32
CA VAL A 29 3.16 11.01 7.37
C VAL A 29 3.07 12.52 7.16
N ILE A 30 3.50 13.04 6.01
CA ILE A 30 3.52 14.49 5.75
C ILE A 30 2.11 15.02 5.50
N GLY A 31 1.35 14.34 4.64
CA GLY A 31 -0.03 14.74 4.36
C GLY A 31 -0.92 14.57 5.60
N GLY A 32 -0.74 13.50 6.38
CA GLY A 32 -1.47 13.29 7.64
C GLY A 32 -1.14 14.34 8.68
N VAL A 33 0.12 14.73 8.85
CA VAL A 33 0.52 15.80 9.79
C VAL A 33 -0.04 17.16 9.37
N ILE A 34 -0.03 17.50 8.07
CA ILE A 34 -0.52 18.80 7.58
C ILE A 34 -2.06 18.89 7.63
N THR A 35 -2.77 17.77 7.47
CA THR A 35 -4.24 17.74 7.39
C THR A 35 -4.93 17.24 8.66
N CYS A 36 -4.26 17.22 9.82
CA CYS A 36 -4.78 16.66 11.07
C CYS A 36 -5.32 15.22 10.92
N GLY A 37 -4.63 14.39 10.15
CA GLY A 37 -4.91 12.97 10.04
C GLY A 37 -5.89 12.57 8.92
N ILE A 38 -6.47 13.51 8.19
CA ILE A 38 -7.46 13.21 7.13
C ILE A 38 -6.79 12.51 5.93
N ALA A 39 -5.61 12.98 5.51
CA ALA A 39 -4.88 12.35 4.41
C ALA A 39 -4.44 10.91 4.76
N THR A 40 -4.13 10.64 6.03
CA THR A 40 -3.85 9.27 6.51
C THR A 40 -5.03 8.34 6.31
N VAL A 41 -6.27 8.80 6.58
CA VAL A 41 -7.46 7.98 6.39
C VAL A 41 -7.68 7.67 4.91
N ALA A 42 -7.47 8.64 4.02
CA ALA A 42 -7.54 8.41 2.58
C ALA A 42 -6.51 7.38 2.08
N VAL A 43 -5.26 7.47 2.56
CA VAL A 43 -4.19 6.50 2.22
C VAL A 43 -4.51 5.11 2.77
N GLN A 44 -5.09 5.01 3.96
CA GLN A 44 -5.53 3.75 4.57
C GLN A 44 -6.63 3.09 3.74
N ILE A 45 -7.62 3.85 3.29
CA ILE A 45 -8.68 3.34 2.39
C ILE A 45 -8.08 2.86 1.07
N TRP A 46 -7.15 3.62 0.49
CA TRP A 46 -6.46 3.21 -0.75
C TRP A 46 -5.65 1.91 -0.55
N GLY A 47 -4.91 1.79 0.56
CA GLY A 47 -4.15 0.59 0.89
C GLY A 47 -5.03 -0.64 1.12
N LEU A 48 -6.26 -0.46 1.63
CA LEU A 48 -7.28 -1.51 1.73
C LEU A 48 -7.77 -1.97 0.36
N ILE A 49 -8.02 -1.04 -0.57
CA ILE A 49 -8.42 -1.34 -1.95
C ILE A 49 -7.32 -2.11 -2.67
N GLU A 50 -6.06 -1.68 -2.56
CA GLU A 50 -4.91 -2.41 -3.11
C GLU A 50 -4.76 -3.80 -2.48
N GLY A 51 -4.93 -3.91 -1.16
CA GLY A 51 -4.93 -5.20 -0.45
C GLY A 51 -6.01 -6.16 -0.95
N ILE A 52 -7.22 -5.67 -1.20
CA ILE A 52 -8.32 -6.48 -1.75
C ILE A 52 -8.01 -6.90 -3.20
N MET A 53 -7.45 -6.02 -4.03
CA MET A 53 -7.02 -6.38 -5.40
C MET A 53 -5.94 -7.45 -5.43
N ILE A 54 -5.01 -7.43 -4.47
CA ILE A 54 -3.98 -8.47 -4.32
C ILE A 54 -4.63 -9.81 -3.92
N LEU A 55 -5.53 -9.79 -2.92
CA LEU A 55 -6.23 -11.01 -2.48
C LEU A 55 -7.20 -11.57 -3.52
N SER A 56 -7.82 -10.69 -4.31
CA SER A 56 -8.70 -11.08 -5.42
C SER A 56 -7.93 -11.60 -6.63
N GLY A 57 -6.58 -11.63 -6.58
CA GLY A 57 -5.74 -12.05 -7.69
C GLY A 57 -5.74 -11.10 -8.89
N SER A 58 -6.34 -9.90 -8.74
CA SER A 58 -6.29 -8.86 -9.78
C SER A 58 -4.88 -8.30 -9.95
N ILE A 59 -4.08 -8.30 -8.88
CA ILE A 59 -2.63 -8.09 -8.91
C ILE A 59 -1.99 -9.47 -8.73
N SER A 60 -1.56 -10.09 -9.82
CA SER A 60 -0.94 -11.43 -9.82
C SER A 60 0.58 -11.39 -9.94
N VAL A 61 1.18 -10.21 -10.17
CA VAL A 61 2.61 -10.02 -10.36
C VAL A 61 3.13 -8.90 -9.47
N ASP A 62 4.38 -9.05 -9.01
CA ASP A 62 5.12 -7.99 -8.33
C ASP A 62 5.69 -6.96 -9.34
N GLY A 63 6.32 -5.90 -8.81
CA GLY A 63 7.01 -4.85 -9.58
C GLY A 63 8.26 -5.31 -10.34
N LYS A 64 8.66 -6.58 -10.22
CA LYS A 64 9.69 -7.24 -11.02
C LYS A 64 9.09 -8.25 -12.01
N GLY A 65 7.77 -8.37 -12.09
CA GLY A 65 7.08 -9.33 -12.96
C GLY A 65 7.10 -10.77 -12.44
N ILE A 66 7.49 -10.98 -11.18
CA ILE A 66 7.44 -12.29 -10.53
C ILE A 66 6.01 -12.54 -10.05
N PRO A 67 5.39 -13.68 -10.39
CA PRO A 67 4.06 -14.00 -9.92
C PRO A 67 4.04 -14.13 -8.40
N LEU A 68 3.01 -13.56 -7.78
CA LEU A 68 2.80 -13.66 -6.35
C LEU A 68 2.46 -15.10 -6.02
N LYS A 69 3.34 -15.75 -5.26
CA LYS A 69 3.19 -17.14 -4.81
C LYS A 69 2.49 -17.13 -3.45
N ASP A 70 1.44 -17.94 -3.33
CA ASP A 70 0.70 -18.16 -2.07
C ASP A 70 1.59 -18.53 -0.88
#